data_AF-A0A0W1RTD7-F1
#
_entry.id   AF-A0A0W1RTD7-F1
#
_cell.length_a   1.000
_cell.length_b   1.000
_cell.length_c   1.000
_cell.angle_alpha   90.00
_cell.angle_beta   90.00
_cell.angle_gamma   90.00
#
_symmetry.space_group_name_H-M   'P 1'
#
loop_
_entity.id
_entity.type
_entity.pdbx_description
1 polymer ?
#
loop_
_entity_poly.entity_id
_entity_poly.type
_entity_poly.pdbx_seq_one_letter_code
_entity_poly.pdbx_strand_id
1 'polypeptide(L)' 'MKWDHIAGNWRNFIGHAEEYWGRITGDEFAVIEGKKDELIGKIQRRYGVSEKEAREQVREFQRKMKEELGPGGLPKD' A
#
# COMPACT_ATOMS: atom_id res chain seq x y z
N MET A 1 -1.64 -10.62 3.73
CA MET A 1 -3.12 -10.73 3.68
C MET A 1 -3.55 -10.55 2.23
N LYS A 2 -4.83 -10.76 1.86
CA LYS A 2 -5.31 -10.43 0.50
C LYS A 2 -5.39 -8.91 0.33
N TRP A 3 -5.23 -8.41 -0.89
CA TRP A 3 -5.35 -6.97 -1.17
C TRP A 3 -6.73 -6.43 -0.78
N ASP A 4 -7.81 -7.21 -0.99
CA ASP A 4 -9.18 -6.81 -0.63
C ASP A 4 -9.32 -6.43 0.85
N HIS A 5 -8.53 -7.05 1.74
CA HIS A 5 -8.53 -6.70 3.15
C HIS A 5 -7.83 -5.37 3.42
N ILE A 6 -6.73 -5.09 2.72
CA ILE A 6 -6.02 -3.80 2.78
C ILE A 6 -6.94 -2.71 2.21
N ALA A 7 -7.59 -2.96 1.08
CA ALA A 7 -8.50 -2.01 0.45
C ALA A 7 -9.71 -1.71 1.35
N GLY A 8 -10.35 -2.73 1.92
CA GLY A 8 -11.49 -2.56 2.84
C GLY A 8 -11.16 -1.79 4.12
N ASN A 9 -9.90 -1.81 4.56
CA ASN A 9 -9.43 -1.12 5.75
C ASN A 9 -8.42 -0.01 5.42
N TRP A 10 -8.43 0.52 4.19
CA TRP A 10 -7.33 1.30 3.64
C TRP A 10 -6.87 2.45 4.52
N ARG A 11 -7.80 3.14 5.19
CA ARG A 11 -7.51 4.25 6.11
C ARG A 11 -6.54 3.86 7.23
N ASN A 12 -6.63 2.62 7.74
CA ASN A 12 -5.71 2.12 8.77
C ASN A 12 -4.31 1.82 8.23
N PHE A 13 -4.18 1.62 6.92
CA PHE A 13 -2.92 1.30 6.24
C PHE A 13 -2.22 2.53 5.64
N ILE A 14 -2.87 3.72 5.62
CA ILE A 14 -2.29 4.93 5.02
C ILE A 14 -0.95 5.30 5.67
N GLY A 15 -0.86 5.26 7.01
CA GLY A 15 0.40 5.57 7.70
C GLY A 15 1.53 4.61 7.30
N HIS A 16 1.25 3.32 7.24
CA HIS A 16 2.22 2.32 6.77
C HIS A 16 2.60 2.51 5.29
N ALA A 17 1.65 2.92 4.45
CA ALA A 17 1.92 3.24 3.04
C ALA A 17 2.81 4.48 2.93
N GLU A 18 2.53 5.52 3.70
CA GLU A 18 3.35 6.74 3.77
C GLU A 18 4.77 6.44 4.25
N GLU A 19 4.94 5.61 5.28
CA GLU A 19 6.26 5.15 5.71
C GLU A 19 6.98 4.31 4.64
N TYR A 20 6.27 3.42 3.95
CA TYR A 20 6.88 2.50 2.98
C TYR A 20 7.37 3.24 1.72
N TRP A 21 6.55 4.16 1.21
CA TRP A 21 6.87 4.87 -0.03
C TRP A 21 7.62 6.17 0.26
N GLY A 22 7.30 6.93 1.31
CA GLY A 22 8.01 8.13 1.76
C GLY A 22 7.91 9.36 0.83
N ARG A 23 7.72 9.15 -0.48
CA ARG A 23 7.53 10.22 -1.48
C ARG A 23 6.06 10.40 -1.88
N ILE A 24 5.15 9.55 -1.44
CA ILE A 24 3.69 9.71 -1.63
C ILE A 24 3.13 10.07 -0.25
N THR A 25 2.38 11.15 -0.14
CA THR A 25 1.88 11.64 1.16
C THR A 25 0.59 10.94 1.57
N GLY A 26 0.27 11.00 2.86
CA GLY A 26 -0.99 10.48 3.40
C GLY A 26 -2.23 10.99 2.66
N ASP A 27 -2.26 12.27 2.30
CA ASP A 27 -3.37 12.87 1.53
C ASP A 27 -3.50 12.27 0.13
N GLU A 28 -2.38 11.97 -0.53
CA GLU A 28 -2.40 11.33 -1.84
C GLU A 28 -2.89 9.88 -1.76
N PHE A 29 -2.54 9.18 -0.68
CA PHE A 29 -3.09 7.86 -0.39
C PHE A 29 -4.57 7.92 -0.02
N ALA A 30 -5.02 8.97 0.66
CA ALA A 30 -6.43 9.16 0.98
C ALA A 30 -7.29 9.23 -0.29
N VAL A 31 -6.77 9.86 -1.36
CA VAL A 31 -7.44 9.93 -2.67
C VAL A 31 -7.44 8.57 -3.41
N ILE A 32 -6.42 7.74 -3.23
CA ILE A 32 -6.31 6.42 -3.87
C ILE A 32 -7.35 5.42 -3.34
N GLU A 33 -7.82 5.59 -2.10
CA GLU A 33 -8.89 4.77 -1.49
C GLU A 33 -8.67 3.25 -1.61
N GLY A 34 -7.42 2.78 -1.52
CA GLY A 34 -7.08 1.35 -1.56
C GLY A 34 -7.23 0.71 -2.96
N LYS A 35 -7.52 1.50 -4.00
CA LYS A 35 -7.60 1.00 -5.38
C LYS A 35 -6.21 0.63 -5.89
N LYS A 36 -6.00 -0.67 -6.11
CA LYS A 36 -4.69 -1.23 -6.43
C LYS A 36 -4.06 -0.64 -7.69
N ASP A 37 -4.84 -0.51 -8.75
CA ASP A 37 -4.33 -0.02 -10.03
C ASP A 37 -4.03 1.48 -10.00
N GLU A 38 -4.80 2.28 -9.24
CA GLU A 38 -4.49 3.69 -9.01
C GLU A 38 -3.20 3.86 -8.21
N LEU A 39 -2.99 3.03 -7.17
CA LEU A 39 -1.73 2.98 -6.43
C LEU A 39 -0.55 2.64 -7.34
N ILE A 40 -0.68 1.59 -8.17
CA ILE A 40 0.35 1.19 -9.14
C ILE A 40 0.69 2.35 -10.08
N GLY A 41 -0.33 3.02 -10.64
CA GLY A 41 -0.14 4.18 -11.50
C GLY A 41 0.54 5.36 -10.77
N LYS A 42 0.20 5.57 -9.50
CA LYS A 42 0.84 6.60 -8.65
C LYS A 42 2.31 6.30 -8.43
N ILE A 43 2.66 5.06 -8.13
CA ILE A 43 4.04 4.61 -7.92
C ILE A 43 4.86 4.79 -9.21
N GLN A 44 4.33 4.38 -10.37
CA GLN A 44 5.00 4.58 -11.65
C GLN A 44 5.36 6.06 -11.87
N ARG A 45 4.39 6.98 -11.70
CA ARG A 45 4.62 8.42 -11.91
C ARG A 45 5.54 9.05 -10.86
N ARG A 46 5.43 8.65 -9.58
CA ARG A 46 6.21 9.25 -8.49
C ARG A 46 7.67 8.82 -8.51
N TYR A 47 7.95 7.57 -8.88
CA TYR A 47 9.30 6.98 -8.83
C TYR A 47 9.94 6.81 -10.20
N GLY A 48 9.21 6.98 -11.31
CA GLY A 48 9.73 6.77 -12.66
C GLY A 48 10.06 5.31 -12.95
N VAL A 49 9.27 4.39 -12.40
CA VAL A 49 9.48 2.93 -12.50
C VAL A 49 8.47 2.30 -13.46
N SER A 50 8.81 1.12 -13.98
CA SER A 50 7.89 0.34 -14.82
C SER A 50 6.67 -0.15 -14.04
N GLU A 51 5.60 -0.51 -14.75
CA GLU A 51 4.43 -1.15 -14.15
C GLU A 51 4.80 -2.45 -13.41
N LYS A 52 5.75 -3.24 -13.95
CA LYS A 52 6.21 -4.47 -13.32
C LYS A 52 6.84 -4.20 -11.96
N GLU A 53 7.71 -3.20 -11.87
CA GLU A 53 8.36 -2.79 -10.61
C GLU A 53 7.35 -2.20 -9.62
N ALA A 54 6.42 -1.36 -10.08
CA ALA A 54 5.35 -0.83 -9.24
C ALA A 54 4.47 -1.95 -8.66
N ARG A 55 4.09 -2.95 -9.49
CA ARG A 55 3.34 -4.12 -9.03
C ARG A 55 4.13 -4.96 -8.02
N GLU A 56 5.45 -5.05 -8.17
CA GLU A 56 6.32 -5.73 -7.20
C GLU A 56 6.33 -5.00 -5.86
N GLN A 57 6.49 -3.67 -5.85
CA GLN A 57 6.43 -2.88 -4.62
C GLN A 57 5.09 -3.05 -3.88
N VAL A 58 3.97 -3.08 -4.62
CA VAL A 58 2.65 -3.34 -4.00
C VAL A 58 2.56 -4.75 -3.41
N ARG A 59 3.15 -5.76 -4.08
CA ARG A 59 3.23 -7.13 -3.53
C ARG A 59 4.06 -7.17 -2.26
N GLU A 60 5.20 -6.49 -2.23
CA GLU A 60 6.08 -6.43 -1.08
C GLU A 60 5.44 -5.68 0.10
N PHE A 61 4.76 -4.57 -0.15
CA PHE A 61 3.94 -3.90 0.86
C PHE A 61 2.87 -4.84 1.43
N GLN A 62 2.13 -5.54 0.57
CA GLN A 62 1.12 -6.52 0.98
C GLN A 62 1.70 -7.67 1.83
N ARG A 63 2.93 -8.10 1.53
CA ARG A 63 3.68 -9.11 2.29
C ARG A 63 4.09 -8.55 3.65
N LYS A 64 4.70 -7.36 3.70
CA LYS A 64 5.10 -6.66 4.93
C LYS A 64 3.91 -6.47 5.88
N MET A 65 2.78 -5.99 5.35
CA MET A 65 1.55 -5.85 6.14
C MET A 65 1.03 -7.19 6.66
N LYS A 66 1.20 -8.31 5.94
CA LYS A 66 0.86 -9.65 6.45
C LYS A 66 1.74 -10.06 7.63
N GLU A 67 3.00 -9.64 7.62
CA GLU A 67 4.01 -10.03 8.60
C GLU A 67 3.83 -9.24 9.89
N GLU A 68 3.72 -7.91 9.77
CA GLU A 68 3.56 -6.95 10.87
C GLU A 68 2.15 -6.97 11.47
N LEU A 69 1.13 -7.12 10.61
CA LEU A 69 -0.26 -7.07 11.02
C LEU A 69 -0.94 -8.43 10.77
N GLY A 70 -1.61 -8.94 11.79
CA GLY A 70 -2.50 -10.10 11.69
C GLY A 70 -3.64 -9.85 10.69
N PRO A 71 -4.45 -10.88 10.39
CA PRO A 71 -5.54 -10.79 9.42
C PRO A 71 -6.64 -9.75 9.74
N GLY A 72 -6.57 -9.05 10.88
CA GLY A 72 -7.45 -7.94 11.25
C GLY A 72 -6.78 -6.56 11.26
N GLY A 73 -5.55 -6.42 10.79
CA GLY A 73 -4.82 -5.13 10.87
C GLY A 73 -4.31 -4.81 12.27
N LEU A 74 -4.23 -5.80 13.16
CA LEU A 74 -3.69 -5.67 14.51
C LEU A 74 -2.24 -6.16 14.55
N PRO A 75 -1.35 -5.54 15.34
CA PRO A 75 -0.02 -6.09 15.61
C PRO A 75 -0.11 -7.56 16.04
N LYS A 76 0.91 -8.35 15.70
CA LYS A 76 0.95 -9.77 16.05
C LYS A 76 1.47 -10.08 17.46
N ASP A 77 1.82 -9.07 18.22
CA ASP A 77 2.29 -9.18 19.61
C ASP A 77 1.16 -8.96 20.62
#